data_AF-A0A1C5NQP0-F1
#
_entry.id   AF-A0A1C5NQP0-F1
#
_cell.length_a   1.000
_cell.length_b   1.000
_cell.length_c   1.000
_cell.angle_alpha   90.00
_cell.angle_beta   90.00
_cell.angle_gamma   90.00
#
_symmetry.space_group_name_H-M   'P 1'
#
loop_
_entity.id
_entity.type
_entity.pdbx_description
1 polymer ?
#
loop_
_entity_poly.entity_id
_entity_poly.type
_entity_poly.pdbx_seq_one_letter_code
_entity_poly.pdbx_strand_id
1 'polypeptide(L)'
;MRLLLGIRDSLSRFYGEHDTVIRILAKFCMALCAFGMINASLGQVVILRNPLIVAALALLCAFLPSNSTVMIGAGMILIHFYGISPEAAIAGGGMLIVGMLLYFSIAPHSAVPLILTAITMHMGVPAMAAVLFGLVGGPLSAAGVIFGVFAYELTEVTNQMGGTLEATATDAAEAMMQKMTELMNAVMNNWEMLVMAIALAVLLWIVWLIRRMEIKYAWMTAAGVGLFLYVALRIAGSTFFGVSVQIVTMILDVIVAMLTAAAAQAFLFSLDYRRTENVRFEDDEYFYYVKAIPKRKVHRKKRSRRSERR
;
A
#
# COMPACT_ATOMS: atom_id res chain seq x y z
N MET A 1 -15.32 18.99 -13.60
CA MET A 1 -15.51 19.41 -12.18
C MET A 1 -16.92 19.12 -11.64
N ARG A 2 -18.01 19.67 -12.21
CA ARG A 2 -19.39 19.40 -11.73
C ARG A 2 -19.79 17.92 -11.85
N LEU A 3 -19.37 17.24 -12.92
CA LEU A 3 -19.61 15.81 -13.13
C LEU A 3 -18.93 14.95 -12.03
N LEU A 4 -17.63 15.18 -11.78
CA LEU A 4 -16.86 14.49 -10.75
C LEU A 4 -17.44 14.69 -9.34
N LEU A 5 -17.90 15.91 -9.02
CA LEU A 5 -18.55 16.20 -7.73
C LEU A 5 -19.92 15.54 -7.62
N GLY A 6 -20.70 15.49 -8.71
CA GLY A 6 -21.99 14.77 -8.73
C GLY A 6 -21.82 13.26 -8.58
N ILE A 7 -20.82 12.68 -9.24
CA ILE A 7 -20.43 11.27 -9.07
C ILE A 7 -20.02 11.02 -7.62
N ARG A 8 -19.15 11.86 -7.05
CA ARG A 8 -18.74 11.78 -5.64
C ARG A 8 -19.94 11.77 -4.69
N ASP A 9 -20.85 12.75 -4.80
CA ASP A 9 -22.00 12.86 -3.89
C ASP A 9 -22.93 11.65 -4.01
N SER A 10 -23.08 11.09 -5.22
CA SER A 10 -23.83 9.85 -5.44
C SER A 10 -23.12 8.63 -4.85
N LEU A 11 -21.81 8.52 -5.05
CA LEU A 11 -20.99 7.41 -4.57
C LEU A 11 -20.88 7.41 -3.04
N SER A 12 -20.77 8.58 -2.40
CA SER A 12 -20.75 8.71 -0.95
C SER A 12 -22.09 8.31 -0.31
N ARG A 13 -23.23 8.59 -0.97
CA ARG A 13 -24.54 8.11 -0.50
C ARG A 13 -24.67 6.60 -0.67
N PHE A 14 -24.30 6.08 -1.83
CA PHE A 14 -24.28 4.65 -2.09
C PHE A 14 -23.38 3.90 -1.08
N TYR A 15 -22.21 4.47 -0.78
CA TYR A 15 -21.29 3.94 0.22
C TYR A 15 -21.90 3.96 1.62
N GLY A 16 -22.58 5.05 2.02
CA GLY A 16 -23.26 5.12 3.31
C GLY A 16 -24.41 4.11 3.45
N GLU A 17 -25.14 3.84 2.37
CA GLU A 17 -26.26 2.89 2.36
C GLU A 17 -25.80 1.42 2.32
N HIS A 18 -24.65 1.12 1.68
CA HIS A 18 -24.17 -0.25 1.45
C HIS A 18 -22.79 -0.53 2.08
N ASP A 19 -22.41 0.22 3.11
CA ASP A 19 -21.07 0.24 3.72
C ASP A 19 -20.55 -1.17 4.07
N THR A 20 -21.40 -2.02 4.67
CA THR A 20 -21.05 -3.41 4.99
C THR A 20 -20.73 -4.25 3.76
N VAL A 21 -21.56 -4.17 2.71
CA VAL A 21 -21.37 -4.93 1.47
C VAL A 21 -20.12 -4.48 0.75
N ILE A 22 -19.88 -3.16 0.67
CA ILE A 22 -18.70 -2.60 0.01
C ILE A 22 -17.42 -2.99 0.74
N ARG A 23 -17.41 -2.97 2.09
CA ARG A 23 -16.26 -3.44 2.87
C ARG A 23 -15.95 -4.91 2.63
N ILE A 24 -16.96 -5.78 2.62
CA ILE A 24 -16.79 -7.21 2.34
C ILE A 24 -16.21 -7.39 0.93
N LEU A 25 -16.79 -6.73 -0.06
CA LEU A 25 -16.33 -6.83 -1.45
C LEU A 25 -14.91 -6.29 -1.63
N ALA A 26 -14.56 -5.17 -0.99
CA ALA A 26 -13.22 -4.61 -1.06
C ALA A 26 -12.17 -5.56 -0.45
N LYS A 27 -12.49 -6.21 0.68
CA LYS A 27 -11.62 -7.22 1.29
C LYS A 27 -11.46 -8.46 0.42
N PHE A 28 -12.57 -8.92 -0.18
CA PHE A 28 -12.53 -10.01 -1.16
C PHE A 28 -11.59 -9.68 -2.33
N CYS A 29 -11.79 -8.53 -2.98
CA CYS A 29 -10.97 -8.12 -4.13
C CYS A 29 -9.49 -7.95 -3.74
N MET A 30 -9.21 -7.34 -2.59
CA MET A 30 -7.84 -7.18 -2.09
C MET A 30 -7.17 -8.53 -1.83
N ALA A 31 -7.85 -9.46 -1.16
CA ALA A 31 -7.34 -10.80 -0.92
C ALA A 31 -7.13 -11.58 -2.22
N LEU A 32 -8.08 -11.48 -3.16
CA LEU A 32 -7.99 -12.13 -4.46
C LEU A 32 -6.79 -11.63 -5.27
N CYS A 33 -6.57 -10.31 -5.30
CA CYS A 33 -5.40 -9.73 -5.95
C CYS A 33 -4.10 -10.18 -5.30
N ALA A 34 -4.02 -10.13 -3.96
CA ALA A 34 -2.83 -10.54 -3.21
C ALA A 34 -2.48 -12.01 -3.46
N PHE A 35 -3.45 -12.92 -3.30
CA PHE A 35 -3.24 -14.35 -3.49
C PHE A 35 -2.98 -14.71 -4.96
N GLY A 36 -3.62 -14.00 -5.90
CA GLY A 36 -3.34 -14.12 -7.32
C GLY A 36 -1.89 -13.74 -7.65
N MET A 37 -1.37 -12.66 -7.09
CA MET A 37 0.02 -12.22 -7.30
C MET A 37 1.05 -13.15 -6.66
N ILE A 38 0.77 -13.65 -5.44
CA ILE A 38 1.61 -14.67 -4.80
C ILE A 38 1.74 -15.89 -5.75
N ASN A 39 0.64 -16.36 -6.31
CA ASN A 39 0.66 -17.48 -7.24
C ASN A 39 1.31 -17.18 -8.58
N ALA A 40 1.21 -15.94 -9.06
CA ALA A 40 1.84 -15.52 -10.31
C ALA A 40 3.36 -15.43 -10.19
N SER A 41 3.88 -15.04 -9.02
CA SER A 41 5.32 -14.98 -8.74
C SER A 41 5.89 -16.38 -8.43
N LEU A 42 5.25 -17.13 -7.53
CA LEU A 42 5.76 -18.42 -7.04
C LEU A 42 5.25 -19.62 -7.88
N GLY A 43 3.98 -19.99 -7.73
CA GLY A 43 3.30 -20.94 -8.62
C GLY A 43 3.78 -22.41 -8.59
N GLN A 44 4.61 -22.82 -7.61
CA GLN A 44 5.19 -24.16 -7.51
C GLN A 44 4.15 -25.22 -7.13
N VAL A 45 3.23 -24.89 -6.23
CA VAL A 45 2.24 -25.84 -5.72
C VAL A 45 0.97 -25.83 -6.59
N VAL A 46 0.73 -26.94 -7.30
CA VAL A 46 -0.36 -27.10 -8.28
C VAL A 46 -1.75 -26.84 -7.68
N ILE A 47 -2.00 -27.31 -6.46
CA ILE A 47 -3.30 -27.11 -5.79
C ILE A 47 -3.57 -25.62 -5.57
N LEU A 48 -2.58 -24.87 -5.09
CA LEU A 48 -2.73 -23.43 -4.84
C LEU A 48 -2.84 -22.62 -6.12
N ARG A 49 -2.41 -23.15 -7.27
CA ARG A 49 -2.59 -22.52 -8.59
C ARG A 49 -4.02 -22.58 -9.11
N ASN A 50 -4.89 -23.42 -8.53
CA ASN A 50 -6.28 -23.52 -8.96
C ASN A 50 -7.04 -22.22 -8.61
N PRO A 51 -7.55 -21.47 -9.62
CA PRO A 51 -8.20 -20.18 -9.38
C PRO A 51 -9.45 -20.30 -8.50
N LEU A 52 -10.13 -21.46 -8.48
CA LEU A 52 -11.28 -21.69 -7.60
C LEU A 52 -10.86 -21.77 -6.13
N ILE A 53 -9.71 -22.38 -5.84
CA ILE A 53 -9.17 -22.47 -4.47
C ILE A 53 -8.73 -21.09 -4.00
N VAL A 54 -8.06 -20.32 -4.86
CA VAL A 54 -7.67 -18.94 -4.57
C VAL A 54 -8.88 -18.05 -4.31
N ALA A 55 -9.92 -18.17 -5.15
CA ALA A 55 -11.16 -17.43 -4.97
C ALA A 55 -11.89 -17.83 -3.68
N ALA A 56 -11.89 -19.11 -3.31
CA ALA A 56 -12.47 -19.58 -2.06
C ALA A 56 -11.72 -19.02 -0.84
N LEU A 57 -10.38 -19.02 -0.85
CA LEU A 57 -9.56 -18.41 0.20
C LEU A 57 -9.81 -16.89 0.29
N ALA A 58 -9.87 -16.19 -0.84
CA ALA A 58 -10.17 -14.77 -0.87
C ALA A 58 -11.59 -14.47 -0.33
N LEU A 59 -12.57 -15.32 -0.66
CA LEU A 59 -13.95 -15.20 -0.16
C LEU A 59 -14.00 -15.39 1.35
N LEU A 60 -13.26 -16.37 1.87
CA LEU A 60 -13.10 -16.54 3.32
C LEU A 60 -12.55 -15.25 3.96
N CYS A 61 -11.46 -14.69 3.41
CA CYS A 61 -10.87 -13.44 3.90
C CYS A 61 -11.82 -12.23 3.87
N ALA A 62 -12.84 -12.24 3.01
CA ALA A 62 -13.85 -11.17 2.95
C ALA A 62 -14.60 -11.01 4.28
N PHE A 63 -14.80 -12.11 5.01
CA PHE A 63 -15.53 -12.15 6.29
C PHE A 63 -14.60 -12.05 7.52
N LEU A 64 -13.32 -12.41 7.41
CA LEU A 64 -12.36 -12.40 8.52
C LEU A 64 -11.71 -11.01 8.74
N PRO A 65 -11.16 -10.70 9.93
CA PRO A 65 -10.36 -9.48 10.13
C PRO A 65 -9.26 -9.32 9.08
N SER A 66 -8.92 -8.08 8.70
CA SER A 66 -7.95 -7.83 7.62
C SER A 66 -6.57 -8.47 7.86
N ASN A 67 -6.15 -8.59 9.12
CA ASN A 67 -4.91 -9.29 9.48
C ASN A 67 -4.92 -10.78 9.15
N SER A 68 -6.10 -11.42 9.14
CA SER A 68 -6.21 -12.81 8.72
C SER A 68 -5.85 -13.00 7.25
N THR A 69 -6.05 -11.98 6.41
CA THR A 69 -5.60 -12.02 5.00
C THR A 69 -4.07 -12.08 4.92
N VAL A 70 -3.39 -11.30 5.77
CA VAL A 70 -1.93 -11.30 5.89
C VAL A 70 -1.43 -12.67 6.36
N MET A 71 -2.08 -13.26 7.37
CA MET A 71 -1.74 -14.58 7.89
C MET A 71 -1.92 -15.70 6.85
N ILE A 72 -3.05 -15.70 6.14
CA ILE A 72 -3.35 -16.68 5.09
C ILE A 72 -2.37 -16.52 3.92
N GLY A 73 -2.09 -15.28 3.52
CA GLY A 73 -1.09 -14.99 2.48
C GLY A 73 0.31 -15.48 2.86
N ALA A 74 0.75 -15.26 4.10
CA ALA A 74 2.02 -15.80 4.59
C ALA A 74 2.03 -17.33 4.59
N GLY A 75 0.92 -17.97 4.99
CA GLY A 75 0.77 -19.43 4.89
C GLY A 75 0.90 -19.94 3.45
N MET A 76 0.30 -19.23 2.47
CA MET A 76 0.46 -19.56 1.06
C MET A 76 1.92 -19.42 0.59
N ILE A 77 2.61 -18.36 0.97
CA ILE A 77 4.03 -18.15 0.65
C ILE A 77 4.88 -19.29 1.23
N LEU A 78 4.65 -19.68 2.50
CA LEU A 78 5.37 -20.79 3.14
C LEU A 78 5.17 -22.13 2.41
N ILE A 79 3.94 -22.43 1.99
CA ILE A 79 3.63 -23.66 1.24
C ILE A 79 4.37 -23.67 -0.11
N HIS A 80 4.43 -22.54 -0.80
CA HIS A 80 5.17 -22.42 -2.06
C HIS A 80 6.69 -22.49 -1.85
N PHE A 81 7.23 -21.88 -0.79
CA PHE A 81 8.65 -22.01 -0.44
C PHE A 81 9.04 -23.47 -0.20
N TYR A 82 8.18 -24.24 0.47
CA TYR A 82 8.36 -25.69 0.60
C TYR A 82 8.29 -26.42 -0.75
N GLY A 83 7.45 -25.94 -1.67
CA GLY A 83 7.42 -26.43 -3.05
C GLY A 83 8.68 -26.13 -3.87
N ILE A 84 9.47 -25.12 -3.48
CA ILE A 84 10.77 -24.82 -4.11
C ILE A 84 11.83 -25.78 -3.58
N SER A 85 12.08 -25.76 -2.27
CA SER A 85 13.05 -26.62 -1.60
C SER A 85 12.88 -26.56 -0.07
N PRO A 86 13.29 -27.59 0.68
CA PRO A 86 13.29 -27.55 2.15
C PRO A 86 14.11 -26.38 2.72
N GLU A 87 15.24 -26.05 2.09
CA GLU A 87 16.12 -24.95 2.49
C GLU A 87 15.43 -23.60 2.31
N ALA A 88 14.76 -23.39 1.18
CA ALA A 88 13.96 -22.19 0.93
C ALA A 88 12.83 -22.03 1.96
N ALA A 89 12.16 -23.13 2.33
CA ALA A 89 11.12 -23.11 3.35
C ALA A 89 11.65 -22.69 4.72
N ILE A 90 12.81 -23.18 5.13
CA ILE A 90 13.37 -22.87 6.46
C ILE A 90 13.97 -21.47 6.46
N ALA A 91 14.85 -21.14 5.52
CA ALA A 91 15.51 -19.84 5.48
C ALA A 91 14.53 -18.71 5.12
N GLY A 92 13.87 -18.82 3.96
CA GLY A 92 12.89 -17.82 3.51
C GLY A 92 11.66 -17.76 4.43
N GLY A 93 11.14 -18.92 4.84
CA GLY A 93 9.99 -18.96 5.75
C GLY A 93 10.31 -18.47 7.16
N GLY A 94 11.50 -18.77 7.68
CA GLY A 94 11.98 -18.21 8.94
C GLY A 94 12.05 -16.69 8.90
N MET A 95 12.62 -16.13 7.84
CA MET A 95 12.66 -14.68 7.64
C MET A 95 11.25 -14.06 7.53
N LEU A 96 10.33 -14.73 6.82
CA LEU A 96 8.93 -14.29 6.73
C LEU A 96 8.27 -14.26 8.10
N ILE A 97 8.41 -15.32 8.91
CA ILE A 97 7.83 -15.41 10.25
C ILE A 97 8.39 -14.30 11.15
N VAL A 98 9.71 -14.11 11.17
CA VAL A 98 10.34 -13.03 11.95
C VAL A 98 9.83 -11.66 11.51
N GLY A 99 9.78 -11.40 10.19
CA GLY A 99 9.25 -10.16 9.65
C GLY A 99 7.79 -9.92 10.07
N MET A 100 6.96 -10.96 10.07
CA MET A 100 5.56 -10.88 10.46
C MET A 100 5.39 -10.61 11.96
N LEU A 101 6.21 -11.23 12.81
CA LEU A 101 6.22 -10.96 14.25
C LEU A 101 6.60 -9.50 14.54
N LEU A 102 7.62 -8.99 13.85
CA LEU A 102 8.04 -7.58 13.96
C LEU A 102 6.95 -6.62 13.45
N TYR A 103 6.30 -6.97 12.35
CA TYR A 103 5.22 -6.17 11.80
C TYR A 103 4.02 -6.08 12.74
N PHE A 104 3.55 -7.22 13.26
CA PHE A 104 2.40 -7.24 14.17
C PHE A 104 2.70 -6.64 15.53
N SER A 105 3.97 -6.60 15.98
CA SER A 105 4.34 -5.89 17.21
C SER A 105 4.28 -4.36 17.06
N ILE A 106 4.57 -3.84 15.86
CA ILE A 106 4.56 -2.39 15.58
C ILE A 106 3.16 -1.89 15.19
N ALA A 107 2.45 -2.64 14.34
CA ALA A 107 1.20 -2.20 13.71
C ALA A 107 0.08 -3.26 13.75
N PRO A 108 -0.33 -3.71 14.96
CA PRO A 108 -1.23 -4.86 15.15
C PRO A 108 -2.63 -4.71 14.54
N HIS A 109 -3.06 -3.51 14.16
CA HIS A 109 -4.40 -3.27 13.60
C HIS A 109 -4.37 -2.75 12.15
N SER A 110 -3.24 -2.84 11.46
CA SER A 110 -3.03 -2.13 10.19
C SER A 110 -2.55 -3.03 9.05
N ALA A 111 -3.30 -4.09 8.70
CA ALA A 111 -3.02 -5.01 7.58
C ALA A 111 -2.95 -4.37 6.18
N VAL A 112 -3.81 -3.39 5.90
CA VAL A 112 -4.05 -2.91 4.54
C VAL A 112 -2.81 -2.28 3.89
N PRO A 113 -2.00 -1.45 4.59
CA PRO A 113 -0.73 -0.97 4.04
C PRO A 113 0.25 -2.04 3.60
N LEU A 114 0.34 -3.16 4.32
CA LEU A 114 1.22 -4.27 3.94
C LEU A 114 0.74 -4.93 2.65
N ILE A 115 -0.53 -5.34 2.63
CA ILE A 115 -1.12 -6.05 1.48
C ILE A 115 -1.07 -5.17 0.23
N LEU A 116 -1.52 -3.92 0.36
CA LEU A 116 -1.60 -3.04 -0.80
C LEU A 116 -0.20 -2.70 -1.32
N THR A 117 0.79 -2.51 -0.44
CA THR A 117 2.17 -2.24 -0.89
C THR A 117 2.72 -3.42 -1.68
N ALA A 118 2.57 -4.65 -1.19
CA ALA A 118 2.99 -5.85 -1.91
C ALA A 118 2.30 -5.97 -3.28
N ILE A 119 0.98 -5.70 -3.35
CA ILE A 119 0.24 -5.65 -4.63
C ILE A 119 0.85 -4.61 -5.58
N THR A 120 1.11 -3.39 -5.09
CA THR A 120 1.65 -2.31 -5.91
C THR A 120 3.09 -2.54 -6.37
N MET A 121 3.89 -3.28 -5.60
CA MET A 121 5.23 -3.72 -5.99
C MET A 121 5.14 -4.65 -7.21
N HIS A 122 4.28 -5.68 -7.17
CA HIS A 122 4.05 -6.57 -8.33
C HIS A 122 3.51 -5.84 -9.57
N MET A 123 2.77 -4.74 -9.39
CA MET A 123 2.27 -3.92 -10.50
C MET A 123 3.30 -2.93 -11.04
N GLY A 124 4.47 -2.79 -10.41
CA GLY A 124 5.48 -1.79 -10.77
C GLY A 124 5.09 -0.35 -10.45
N VAL A 125 4.13 -0.13 -9.53
CA VAL A 125 3.67 1.21 -9.11
C VAL A 125 3.68 1.40 -7.58
N PRO A 126 4.79 1.10 -6.88
CA PRO A 126 4.84 1.08 -5.43
C PRO A 126 4.61 2.44 -4.74
N ALA A 127 4.93 3.56 -5.40
CA ALA A 127 4.69 4.89 -4.82
C ALA A 127 3.19 5.18 -4.63
N MET A 128 2.31 4.49 -5.38
CA MET A 128 0.86 4.58 -5.20
C MET A 128 0.43 4.29 -3.76
N ALA A 129 0.92 3.19 -3.17
CA ALA A 129 0.55 2.80 -1.82
C ALA A 129 1.05 3.83 -0.78
N ALA A 130 2.32 4.23 -0.88
CA ALA A 130 2.93 5.19 0.04
C ALA A 130 2.22 6.56 0.02
N VAL A 131 1.86 7.07 -1.16
CA VAL A 131 1.08 8.31 -1.29
C VAL A 131 -0.31 8.17 -0.68
N LEU A 132 -1.01 7.07 -0.96
CA LEU A 132 -2.36 6.84 -0.45
C LEU A 132 -2.38 6.81 1.08
N PHE A 133 -1.48 6.04 1.70
CA PHE A 133 -1.39 5.96 3.16
C PHE A 133 -0.77 7.20 3.80
N GLY A 134 0.09 7.92 3.07
CA GLY A 134 0.55 9.24 3.50
C GLY A 134 -0.61 10.23 3.62
N LEU A 135 -1.54 10.23 2.65
CA LEU A 135 -2.69 11.14 2.60
C LEU A 135 -3.83 10.77 3.55
N VAL A 136 -4.20 9.48 3.60
CA VAL A 136 -5.40 9.01 4.31
C VAL A 136 -5.05 8.31 5.63
N GLY A 137 -3.87 7.70 5.71
CA GLY A 137 -3.41 6.92 6.85
C GLY A 137 -2.58 7.72 7.86
N GLY A 138 -1.86 6.98 8.70
CA GLY A 138 -1.00 7.53 9.74
C GLY A 138 0.49 7.23 9.49
N PRO A 139 1.39 7.77 10.32
CA PRO A 139 2.83 7.54 10.16
C PRO A 139 3.19 6.07 10.42
N LEU A 140 2.43 5.36 11.28
CA LEU A 140 2.58 3.92 11.52
C LEU A 140 2.30 3.06 10.27
N SER A 141 1.58 3.59 9.27
CA SER A 141 1.38 2.88 8.00
C SER A 141 2.70 2.65 7.23
N ALA A 142 3.75 3.41 7.55
CA ALA A 142 5.10 3.16 7.03
C ALA A 142 5.62 1.75 7.38
N ALA A 143 5.28 1.22 8.57
CA ALA A 143 5.66 -0.14 8.93
C ALA A 143 5.07 -1.15 7.94
N GLY A 144 3.77 -1.03 7.62
CA GLY A 144 3.15 -1.89 6.62
C GLY A 144 3.76 -1.72 5.23
N VAL A 145 4.10 -0.50 4.81
CA VAL A 145 4.82 -0.26 3.55
C VAL A 145 6.16 -1.00 3.52
N ILE A 146 6.98 -0.84 4.55
CA ILE A 146 8.30 -1.50 4.65
C ILE A 146 8.15 -3.02 4.63
N PHE A 147 7.25 -3.57 5.43
CA PHE A 147 7.03 -5.03 5.47
C PHE A 147 6.36 -5.57 4.19
N GLY A 148 5.60 -4.75 3.46
CA GLY A 148 5.09 -5.10 2.14
C GLY A 148 6.19 -5.20 1.08
N VAL A 149 7.16 -4.27 1.10
CA VAL A 149 8.37 -4.35 0.26
C VAL A 149 9.17 -5.60 0.63
N PHE A 150 9.43 -5.81 1.93
CA PHE A 150 10.15 -6.99 2.41
C PHE A 150 9.49 -8.29 1.96
N ALA A 151 8.17 -8.43 2.11
CA ALA A 151 7.46 -9.65 1.71
C ALA A 151 7.55 -9.90 0.19
N TYR A 152 7.46 -8.84 -0.62
CA TYR A 152 7.65 -8.94 -2.08
C TYR A 152 9.07 -9.39 -2.43
N GLU A 153 10.10 -8.71 -1.92
CA GLU A 153 11.51 -9.00 -2.24
C GLU A 153 11.93 -10.38 -1.72
N LEU A 154 11.49 -10.77 -0.52
CA LEU A 154 11.71 -12.11 0.01
C LEU A 154 11.11 -13.19 -0.90
N THR A 155 9.94 -12.92 -1.48
CA THR A 155 9.28 -13.85 -2.40
C THR A 155 10.06 -13.96 -3.70
N GLU A 156 10.45 -12.83 -4.30
CA GLU A 156 11.22 -12.80 -5.55
C GLU A 156 12.60 -13.46 -5.41
N VAL A 157 13.38 -13.10 -4.38
CA VAL A 157 14.72 -13.66 -4.14
C VAL A 157 14.64 -15.16 -3.87
N THR A 158 13.70 -15.61 -3.03
CA THR A 158 13.51 -17.04 -2.74
C THR A 158 13.07 -17.80 -3.98
N ASN A 159 12.22 -17.22 -4.83
CA ASN A 159 11.80 -17.85 -6.08
C ASN A 159 12.95 -18.00 -7.08
N GLN A 160 13.79 -16.98 -7.21
CA GLN A 160 14.90 -16.96 -8.16
C GLN A 160 16.06 -17.85 -7.73
N MET A 161 16.36 -17.91 -6.43
CA MET A 161 17.56 -18.61 -5.92
C MET A 161 17.23 -19.95 -5.25
N GLY A 162 16.07 -20.09 -4.61
CA GLY A 162 15.80 -21.18 -3.67
C GLY A 162 15.88 -22.59 -4.26
N GLY A 163 15.65 -22.74 -5.57
CA GLY A 163 15.74 -24.02 -6.28
C GLY A 163 17.04 -24.23 -7.06
N THR A 164 17.87 -23.20 -7.21
CA THR A 164 19.05 -23.22 -8.11
C THR A 164 20.37 -23.11 -7.36
N LEU A 165 20.34 -22.93 -6.04
CA LEU A 165 21.55 -22.87 -5.22
C LEU A 165 22.28 -24.22 -5.23
N GLU A 166 23.53 -24.21 -5.67
CA GLU A 166 24.45 -25.35 -5.62
C GLU A 166 25.36 -25.21 -4.40
N ALA A 167 25.55 -26.30 -3.66
CA ALA A 167 26.47 -26.33 -2.53
C ALA A 167 27.82 -26.91 -2.95
N THR A 168 28.89 -26.41 -2.35
CA THR A 168 30.26 -26.93 -2.58
C THR A 168 30.63 -28.01 -1.57
N ALA A 169 29.94 -28.06 -0.43
CA ALA A 169 30.14 -29.08 0.59
C ALA A 169 29.68 -30.46 0.12
N THR A 170 30.49 -31.48 0.46
CA THR A 170 30.17 -32.89 0.21
C THR A 170 29.27 -33.49 1.28
N ASP A 171 29.30 -32.95 2.50
CA ASP A 171 28.38 -33.36 3.57
C ASP A 171 27.01 -32.71 3.36
N ALA A 172 25.95 -33.51 3.53
CA ALA A 172 24.59 -33.08 3.24
C ALA A 172 24.08 -32.00 4.22
N ALA A 173 24.48 -32.05 5.49
CA ALA A 173 24.08 -31.06 6.49
C ALA A 173 24.83 -29.74 6.27
N GLU A 174 26.12 -29.81 5.95
CA GLU A 174 26.91 -28.62 5.60
C GLU A 174 26.41 -27.97 4.31
N ALA A 175 26.08 -28.76 3.29
CA ALA A 175 25.50 -28.28 2.04
C ALA A 175 24.17 -27.56 2.26
N MET A 176 23.29 -28.12 3.09
CA MET A 176 22.03 -27.50 3.47
C MET A 176 22.26 -26.15 4.16
N MET A 177 23.20 -26.10 5.12
CA MET A 177 23.54 -24.87 5.86
C MET A 177 24.13 -23.78 4.95
N GLN A 178 24.97 -24.17 3.98
CA GLN A 178 25.52 -23.25 2.98
C GLN A 178 24.39 -22.58 2.18
N LYS A 179 23.49 -23.37 1.57
CA LYS A 179 22.37 -22.84 0.77
C LYS A 179 21.46 -21.93 1.58
N MET A 180 21.15 -22.30 2.81
CA MET A 180 20.34 -21.47 3.71
C MET A 180 21.03 -20.13 4.01
N THR A 181 22.32 -20.16 4.32
CA THR A 181 23.11 -18.95 4.63
C THR A 181 23.21 -18.03 3.41
N GLU A 182 23.42 -18.60 2.22
CA GLU A 182 23.46 -17.85 0.96
C GLU A 182 22.12 -17.17 0.65
N LEU A 183 21.00 -17.89 0.80
CA LEU A 183 19.67 -17.31 0.61
C LEU A 183 19.40 -16.17 1.60
N MET A 184 19.73 -16.38 2.88
CA MET A 184 19.57 -15.34 3.91
C MET A 184 20.43 -14.11 3.58
N ASN A 185 21.69 -14.32 3.16
CA ASN A 185 22.58 -13.23 2.78
C ASN A 185 22.07 -12.47 1.56
N ALA A 186 21.48 -13.16 0.58
CA ALA A 186 20.90 -12.54 -0.61
C ALA A 186 19.77 -11.57 -0.25
N VAL A 187 18.88 -11.96 0.67
CA VAL A 187 17.78 -11.09 1.12
C VAL A 187 18.30 -9.96 2.02
N MET A 188 19.17 -10.27 2.99
CA MET A 188 19.64 -9.29 3.98
C MET A 188 20.55 -8.21 3.36
N ASN A 189 21.30 -8.55 2.32
CA ASN A 189 22.18 -7.61 1.62
C ASN A 189 21.54 -7.05 0.33
N ASN A 190 20.22 -7.21 0.16
CA ASN A 190 19.51 -6.65 -0.98
C ASN A 190 19.37 -5.12 -0.83
N TRP A 191 20.31 -4.39 -1.45
CA TRP A 191 20.26 -2.92 -1.47
C TRP A 191 19.05 -2.38 -2.23
N GLU A 192 18.52 -3.09 -3.21
CA GLU A 192 17.32 -2.69 -3.93
C GLU A 192 16.11 -2.66 -3.00
N MET A 193 15.93 -3.71 -2.19
CA MET A 193 14.92 -3.79 -1.13
C MET A 193 15.05 -2.63 -0.14
N LEU A 194 16.26 -2.40 0.39
CA LEU A 194 16.49 -1.37 1.41
C LEU A 194 16.25 0.04 0.87
N VAL A 195 16.78 0.37 -0.31
CA VAL A 195 16.56 1.68 -0.96
C VAL A 195 15.08 1.88 -1.25
N MET A 196 14.36 0.86 -1.75
CA MET A 196 12.93 0.95 -2.01
C MET A 196 12.13 1.20 -0.72
N ALA A 197 12.38 0.41 0.33
CA ALA A 197 11.70 0.54 1.61
C ALA A 197 11.91 1.93 2.22
N ILE A 198 13.15 2.44 2.21
CA ILE A 198 13.48 3.79 2.71
C ILE A 198 12.79 4.85 1.87
N ALA A 199 12.87 4.78 0.54
CA ALA A 199 12.27 5.78 -0.35
C ALA A 199 10.74 5.88 -0.16
N LEU A 200 10.04 4.74 -0.05
CA LEU A 200 8.60 4.71 0.17
C LEU A 200 8.21 5.16 1.59
N ALA A 201 9.00 4.80 2.60
CA ALA A 201 8.77 5.27 3.97
C ALA A 201 8.91 6.79 4.08
N VAL A 202 9.97 7.36 3.50
CA VAL A 202 10.19 8.82 3.46
C VAL A 202 9.08 9.50 2.68
N LEU A 203 8.69 8.97 1.51
CA LEU A 203 7.56 9.46 0.73
C LEU A 203 6.29 9.55 1.59
N LEU A 204 5.92 8.46 2.26
CA LEU A 204 4.74 8.41 3.13
C LEU A 204 4.82 9.46 4.24
N TRP A 205 5.96 9.55 4.92
CA TRP A 205 6.16 10.48 6.04
C TRP A 205 6.08 11.94 5.61
N ILE A 206 6.74 12.30 4.51
CA ILE A 206 6.70 13.66 3.97
C ILE A 206 5.28 14.03 3.57
N VAL A 207 4.57 13.13 2.88
CA VAL A 207 3.17 13.36 2.50
C VAL A 207 2.31 13.55 3.75
N TRP A 208 2.51 12.72 4.77
CA TRP A 208 1.77 12.80 6.04
C TRP A 208 2.08 14.06 6.85
N LEU A 209 3.31 14.54 6.84
CA LEU A 209 3.70 15.79 7.50
C LEU A 209 3.07 17.00 6.79
N ILE A 210 3.27 17.13 5.48
CA ILE A 210 2.85 18.29 4.71
C ILE A 210 1.32 18.41 4.64
N ARG A 211 0.58 17.29 4.52
CA ARG A 211 -0.89 17.34 4.44
C ARG A 211 -1.56 17.94 5.68
N ARG A 212 -0.85 17.98 6.82
CA ARG A 212 -1.34 18.53 8.09
C ARG A 212 -0.98 20.00 8.28
N MET A 213 -0.18 20.58 7.39
CA MET A 213 0.19 21.99 7.43
C MET A 213 -0.96 22.86 6.89
N GLU A 214 -1.06 24.10 7.39
CA GLU A 214 -2.11 25.07 7.03
C GLU A 214 -1.88 25.76 5.67
N ILE A 215 -1.41 25.01 4.68
CA ILE A 215 -1.11 25.52 3.32
C ILE A 215 -2.30 25.32 2.37
N LYS A 216 -2.42 26.21 1.39
CA LYS A 216 -3.38 26.02 0.29
C LYS A 216 -2.96 24.79 -0.53
N TYR A 217 -3.94 23.96 -0.91
CA TYR A 217 -3.72 22.72 -1.68
C TYR A 217 -2.79 21.70 -0.99
N ALA A 218 -2.81 21.64 0.34
CA ALA A 218 -1.90 20.81 1.14
C ALA A 218 -1.74 19.35 0.66
N TRP A 219 -2.81 18.69 0.23
CA TRP A 219 -2.76 17.30 -0.23
C TRP A 219 -1.96 17.14 -1.54
N MET A 220 -2.18 18.01 -2.52
CA MET A 220 -1.46 17.92 -3.80
C MET A 220 0.00 18.38 -3.64
N THR A 221 0.25 19.40 -2.81
CA THR A 221 1.61 19.84 -2.48
C THR A 221 2.36 18.74 -1.74
N ALA A 222 1.71 18.06 -0.79
CA ALA A 222 2.28 16.93 -0.06
C ALA A 222 2.69 15.79 -1.02
N ALA A 223 1.79 15.39 -1.92
CA ALA A 223 2.08 14.35 -2.92
C ALA A 223 3.23 14.77 -3.86
N GLY A 224 3.22 16.00 -4.36
CA GLY A 224 4.26 16.51 -5.27
C GLY A 224 5.66 16.54 -4.62
N VAL A 225 5.77 17.10 -3.41
CA VAL A 225 7.05 17.16 -2.68
C VAL A 225 7.52 15.77 -2.29
N GLY A 226 6.61 14.92 -1.80
CA GLY A 226 6.93 13.54 -1.46
C GLY A 226 7.46 12.76 -2.66
N LEU A 227 6.79 12.83 -3.82
CA LEU A 227 7.18 12.11 -5.02
C LEU A 227 8.48 12.64 -5.62
N PHE A 228 8.74 13.94 -5.53
CA PHE A 228 10.03 14.51 -5.89
C PHE A 228 11.17 13.91 -5.06
N LEU A 229 10.99 13.82 -3.73
CA LEU A 229 11.97 13.19 -2.85
C LEU A 229 12.10 11.69 -3.10
N TYR A 230 11.00 10.98 -3.38
CA TYR A 230 11.02 9.57 -3.76
C TYR A 230 11.92 9.32 -4.98
N VAL A 231 11.74 10.10 -6.06
CA VAL A 231 12.57 10.01 -7.27
C VAL A 231 14.03 10.32 -6.95
N ALA A 232 14.29 11.38 -6.18
CA ALA A 232 15.64 11.74 -5.78
C ALA A 232 16.34 10.62 -5.00
N LEU A 233 15.63 9.97 -4.06
CA LEU A 233 16.15 8.85 -3.27
C LEU A 233 16.40 7.61 -4.13
N ARG A 234 15.51 7.29 -5.09
CA ARG A 234 15.72 6.18 -6.04
C ARG A 234 16.95 6.41 -6.93
N ILE A 235 17.12 7.61 -7.47
CA ILE A 235 18.29 7.97 -8.30
C ILE A 235 19.58 7.96 -7.46
N ALA A 236 19.55 8.53 -6.25
CA ALA A 236 20.68 8.49 -5.33
C ALA A 236 21.04 7.04 -4.98
N GLY A 237 20.04 6.21 -4.65
CA GLY A 237 20.26 4.80 -4.36
C GLY A 237 20.89 4.03 -5.51
N SER A 238 20.47 4.32 -6.74
CA SER A 238 21.10 3.76 -7.95
C SER A 238 22.57 4.16 -8.07
N THR A 239 22.89 5.43 -7.80
CA THR A 239 24.24 5.98 -7.95
C THR A 239 25.20 5.47 -6.86
N PHE A 240 24.74 5.41 -5.60
CA PHE A 240 25.59 5.06 -4.47
C PHE A 240 25.68 3.56 -4.19
N PHE A 241 24.59 2.81 -4.42
CA PHE A 241 24.51 1.38 -4.10
C PHE A 241 24.43 0.49 -5.34
N GLY A 242 24.51 1.05 -6.55
CA GLY A 242 24.45 0.29 -7.81
C GLY A 242 23.08 -0.36 -8.08
N VAL A 243 22.02 0.11 -7.43
CA VAL A 243 20.66 -0.42 -7.59
C VAL A 243 20.13 -0.13 -8.98
N SER A 244 19.52 -1.13 -9.62
CA SER A 244 18.91 -0.95 -10.93
C SER A 244 17.68 -0.05 -10.83
N VAL A 245 17.60 0.98 -11.67
CA VAL A 245 16.42 1.85 -11.77
C VAL A 245 16.01 1.93 -13.23
N GLN A 246 14.88 1.30 -13.52
CA GLN A 246 14.27 1.40 -14.84
C GLN A 246 13.46 2.70 -14.92
N ILE A 247 13.96 3.65 -15.71
CA ILE A 247 13.42 5.02 -15.78
C ILE A 247 11.95 5.02 -16.23
N VAL A 248 11.58 4.16 -17.19
CA VAL A 248 10.22 4.09 -17.73
C VAL A 248 9.21 3.66 -16.65
N THR A 249 9.52 2.64 -15.86
CA THR A 249 8.63 2.17 -14.79
C THR A 249 8.56 3.20 -13.66
N MET A 250 9.67 3.86 -13.32
CA MET A 250 9.66 4.95 -12.34
C MET A 250 8.78 6.13 -12.75
N ILE A 251 8.78 6.53 -14.03
CA ILE A 251 7.88 7.59 -14.53
C ILE A 251 6.42 7.15 -14.42
N LEU A 252 6.10 5.91 -14.80
CA LEU A 252 4.74 5.37 -14.69
C LEU A 252 4.28 5.31 -13.23
N ASP A 253 5.15 4.89 -12.31
CA ASP A 253 4.88 4.86 -10.87
C ASP A 253 4.51 6.24 -10.34
N VAL A 254 5.31 7.27 -10.66
CA VAL A 254 5.05 8.66 -10.24
C VAL A 254 3.72 9.18 -10.81
N ILE A 255 3.42 8.89 -12.08
CA ILE A 255 2.15 9.31 -12.71
C ILE A 255 0.96 8.66 -11.99
N VAL A 256 1.02 7.34 -11.75
CA VAL A 256 -0.06 6.61 -11.07
C VAL A 256 -0.22 7.08 -9.63
N ALA A 257 0.87 7.34 -8.93
CA ALA A 257 0.84 7.89 -7.57
C ALA A 257 0.22 9.30 -7.53
N MET A 258 0.53 10.17 -8.51
CA MET A 258 -0.12 11.49 -8.62
C MET A 258 -1.61 11.38 -8.94
N LEU A 259 -2.01 10.47 -9.84
CA LEU A 259 -3.42 10.20 -10.11
C LEU A 259 -4.16 9.72 -8.86
N THR A 260 -3.50 8.89 -8.06
CA THR A 260 -4.03 8.40 -6.79
C THR A 260 -4.22 9.52 -5.78
N ALA A 261 -3.25 10.44 -5.65
CA ALA A 261 -3.41 11.64 -4.83
C ALA A 261 -4.58 12.51 -5.31
N ALA A 262 -4.71 12.73 -6.62
CA ALA A 262 -5.78 13.52 -7.21
C ALA A 262 -7.16 12.88 -6.96
N ALA A 263 -7.26 11.55 -7.10
CA ALA A 263 -8.47 10.79 -6.78
C ALA A 263 -8.80 10.91 -5.28
N ALA A 264 -7.84 10.64 -4.40
CA ALA A 264 -8.02 10.75 -2.95
C ALA A 264 -8.49 12.15 -2.54
N GLN A 265 -7.89 13.22 -3.10
CA GLN A 265 -8.32 14.58 -2.85
C GLN A 265 -9.74 14.84 -3.39
N ALA A 266 -10.08 14.37 -4.59
CA ALA A 266 -11.40 14.57 -5.17
C ALA A 266 -12.51 13.90 -4.35
N PHE A 267 -12.29 12.67 -3.86
CA PHE A 267 -13.30 11.91 -3.13
C PHE A 267 -13.35 12.24 -1.63
N LEU A 268 -12.20 12.42 -0.97
CA LEU A 268 -12.14 12.59 0.49
C LEU A 268 -12.04 14.06 0.90
N PHE A 269 -11.32 14.90 0.13
CA PHE A 269 -10.92 16.24 0.57
C PHE A 269 -11.14 17.36 -0.47
N SER A 270 -12.36 17.45 -1.00
CA SER A 270 -12.72 18.47 -2.01
C SER A 270 -13.06 19.83 -1.39
N LEU A 271 -12.06 20.71 -1.24
CA LEU A 271 -12.20 22.08 -0.74
C LEU A 271 -12.27 23.13 -1.87
N ASP A 272 -12.97 24.24 -1.63
CA ASP A 272 -13.00 25.41 -2.52
C ASP A 272 -12.15 26.56 -1.95
N TYR A 273 -10.84 26.49 -2.19
CA TYR A 273 -9.89 27.52 -1.77
C TYR A 273 -10.16 28.92 -2.36
N ARG A 274 -10.99 29.05 -3.40
CA ARG A 274 -11.34 30.37 -3.98
C ARG A 274 -12.33 31.13 -3.09
N ARG A 275 -13.11 30.44 -2.26
CA ARG A 275 -14.08 31.01 -1.33
C ARG A 275 -13.55 30.95 0.12
N THR A 276 -12.28 31.24 0.32
CA THR A 276 -11.71 31.27 1.67
C THR A 276 -12.24 32.49 2.42
N GLU A 277 -12.83 32.28 3.59
CA GLU A 277 -13.37 33.34 4.46
C GLU A 277 -12.60 33.35 5.78
N ASN A 278 -12.26 34.53 6.30
CA ASN A 278 -11.69 34.68 7.63
C ASN A 278 -12.81 35.17 8.55
N VAL A 279 -13.19 34.36 9.52
CA VAL A 279 -14.30 34.61 10.44
C VAL A 279 -13.75 34.84 11.84
N ARG A 280 -14.40 35.73 12.59
CA ARG A 280 -14.07 36.06 13.97
C ARG A 280 -15.20 35.55 14.86
N PHE A 281 -14.85 34.80 15.89
CA PHE A 281 -15.78 34.36 16.92
C PHE A 281 -15.27 34.86 18.27
N GLU A 282 -16.17 35.32 19.11
CA GLU A 282 -15.89 35.73 20.48
C GLU A 282 -16.81 34.92 21.38
N ASP A 283 -16.23 34.34 22.43
CA ASP A 283 -16.93 33.71 23.54
C ASP A 283 -16.48 34.38 24.84
N ASP A 284 -17.13 34.08 25.97
CA ASP A 284 -16.93 34.75 27.26
C ASP A 284 -15.45 34.72 27.73
N GLU A 285 -14.67 33.72 27.29
CA GLU A 285 -13.25 33.56 27.65
C GLU A 285 -12.26 33.84 26.51
N TYR A 286 -12.67 33.79 25.24
CA TYR A 286 -11.73 33.76 24.11
C TYR A 286 -12.21 34.49 22.85
N PHE A 287 -11.24 35.12 22.16
CA PHE A 287 -11.42 35.69 20.82
C PHE A 287 -10.69 34.83 19.78
N TYR A 288 -11.45 34.19 18.90
CA TYR A 288 -10.95 33.28 17.86
C TYR A 288 -10.84 33.95 16.49
N TYR A 289 -9.67 33.79 15.86
CA TYR A 289 -9.47 34.09 14.45
C TYR A 289 -9.43 32.79 13.65
N VAL A 290 -10.48 32.50 12.88
CA VAL A 290 -10.63 31.22 12.17
C VAL A 290 -10.64 31.43 10.67
N LYS A 291 -9.86 30.63 9.95
CA LYS A 291 -9.90 30.55 8.49
C LYS A 291 -10.84 29.43 8.06
N ALA A 292 -11.99 29.80 7.49
CA ALA A 292 -12.97 28.86 6.97
C ALA A 292 -12.74 28.61 5.46
N ILE A 293 -12.60 27.34 5.07
CA ILE A 293 -12.51 26.93 3.67
C ILE A 293 -13.71 26.02 3.37
N PRO A 294 -14.67 26.46 2.55
CA PRO A 294 -15.88 25.68 2.29
C PRO A 294 -15.57 24.43 1.48
N LYS A 295 -16.19 23.31 1.86
CA LYS A 295 -16.20 22.08 1.05
C LYS A 295 -16.99 22.31 -0.24
N ARG A 296 -16.48 21.83 -1.37
CA ARG A 296 -17.22 21.83 -2.64
C ARG A 296 -18.43 20.91 -2.50
N LYS A 297 -19.63 21.47 -2.49
CA LYS A 297 -20.90 20.73 -2.58
C LYS A 297 -21.58 21.06 -3.90
N VAL A 298 -22.14 20.08 -4.60
CA VAL A 298 -23.05 20.37 -5.70
C VAL A 298 -24.35 20.86 -5.07
N HIS A 299 -24.63 22.15 -5.13
CA HIS A 299 -25.98 22.63 -4.84
C HIS A 299 -26.92 22.03 -5.88
N ARG A 300 -27.66 20.98 -5.51
CA ARG A 300 -28.84 20.57 -6.26
C ARG A 300 -29.80 21.76 -6.20
N LYS A 301 -30.08 22.36 -7.37
CA LYS A 301 -31.06 23.43 -7.51
C LYS A 301 -32.30 22.97 -6.75
N LYS A 302 -32.66 23.63 -5.62
CA LYS A 302 -33.93 23.37 -4.94
C LYS A 302 -34.98 23.54 -6.03
N ARG A 303 -35.67 22.47 -6.40
CA ARG A 303 -36.84 22.53 -7.28
C ARG A 303 -37.76 23.54 -6.57
N SER A 304 -37.89 24.74 -7.13
CA SER A 304 -38.73 25.77 -6.55
C SER A 304 -40.11 25.15 -6.38
N ARG A 305 -40.59 25.01 -5.15
CA ARG A 305 -42.01 24.78 -4.89
C ARG A 305 -42.71 26.04 -5.40
N ARG A 306 -43.07 26.01 -6.68
CA ARG A 306 -43.79 27.07 -7.35
C ARG A 306 -45.25 26.85 -7.00
N SER A 307 -45.75 27.69 -6.09
CA SER A 307 -47.14 28.11 -5.96
C SER A 307 -48.22 27.03 -6.07
N GLU A 308 -48.66 26.51 -4.93
CA GLU A 308 -50.10 26.26 -4.73
C GLU A 308 -50.62 27.38 -3.84
N ARG A 309 -50.97 28.50 -4.48
CA ARG A 309 -52.07 29.35 -4.02
C ARG A 309 -53.26 28.94 -4.86
N ARG A 310 -54.22 28.25 -4.26
CA ARG A 310 -55.66 28.37 -4.53
C ARG A 310 -56.37 28.18 -3.21
#